data_AF-A0A7L7YQ33-F1
#
_entry.id   AF-A0A7L7YQ33-F1
#
_cell.length_a   1.000
_cell.length_b   1.000
_cell.length_c   1.000
_cell.angle_alpha   90.00
_cell.angle_beta   90.00
_cell.angle_gamma   90.00
#
_symmetry.space_group_name_H-M   'P 1'
#
loop_
_entity.id
_entity.type
_entity.pdbx_description
1 polymer ?
#
loop_
_entity_poly.entity_id
_entity_poly.type
_entity_poly.pdbx_seq_one_letter_code
_entity_poly.pdbx_strand_id
1 'polypeptide(L)'
;MPNGRSEDNVVEVVEASNQQRGSGIKLINSTAEHIYEIMFFLWCLPYLPSHGDNCVGMRELKGSRVDISSLISLGNKIDEIKKAHPFTESLTMMRFLSSIAENHELREELNVLNGVVEHFYRLPSFTDYQNILSRLNKIEKNFNLSSIVRKTYFLKSLKKKENFASIFENFKKRKWHFYDLMNDEDFRQKYVYKALNEEDKSFSEDFKKSMDNYIKLVEEGKKVVNQYFKAQDVDVQAYYEEVEDNGNILHTNFVNYHGNEPIKTSDILQHDRNTRELNIYCNKKREVRVCREGSKRNYTFEEGACYQITSTWPVKDESGRVSTCTMIMNVGSDGITKIEKFSGREPNGKDVELSLEENKGLIAQNKELYIEGLLLSEAVEEFLKLQCRESVIKTDENKGQHPVLLPGVTPTITNSSLQGDDTIVANQKLDKKPDNQGNIGSNSTPTNSGASMTPTKVIALLIIVETNEEKQNRQHGEKI
;
A
#
# COMPACT_ATOMS: atom_id res chain seq x y z
N MET A 1 -51.40 30.17 -53.48
CA MET A 1 -50.80 30.14 -52.13
C MET A 1 -50.76 28.69 -51.66
N PRO A 2 -49.58 28.09 -51.46
CA PRO A 2 -49.46 26.86 -50.67
C PRO A 2 -48.83 27.21 -49.32
N ASN A 3 -49.49 26.92 -48.20
CA ASN A 3 -48.84 26.84 -46.89
C ASN A 3 -49.72 26.04 -45.93
N GLY A 4 -49.18 24.93 -45.42
CA GLY A 4 -49.87 24.08 -44.44
C GLY A 4 -49.33 22.64 -44.30
N ARG A 5 -48.04 22.37 -44.58
CA ARG A 5 -47.44 21.02 -44.44
C ARG A 5 -46.02 20.98 -43.86
N SER A 6 -45.51 22.07 -43.28
CA SER A 6 -44.11 22.13 -42.84
C SER A 6 -43.87 21.80 -41.37
N GLU A 7 -44.87 21.88 -40.48
CA GLU A 7 -44.64 21.67 -39.04
C GLU A 7 -44.68 20.19 -38.63
N ASP A 8 -45.63 19.40 -39.14
CA ASP A 8 -45.75 17.97 -38.81
C ASP A 8 -44.53 17.15 -39.28
N ASN A 9 -43.96 17.49 -40.45
CA ASN A 9 -42.76 16.84 -40.97
C ASN A 9 -41.50 17.14 -40.14
N VAL A 10 -41.44 18.28 -39.43
CA VAL A 10 -40.27 18.65 -38.62
C VAL A 10 -40.31 17.90 -37.28
N VAL A 11 -41.49 17.72 -36.69
CA VAL A 11 -41.67 16.95 -35.45
C VAL A 11 -41.31 15.48 -35.67
N GLU A 12 -41.80 14.87 -36.76
CA GLU A 12 -41.56 13.45 -37.07
C GLU A 12 -40.07 13.16 -37.35
N VAL A 13 -39.37 14.09 -38.02
CA VAL A 13 -37.92 13.97 -38.27
C VAL A 13 -37.10 14.15 -36.98
N VAL A 14 -37.51 15.03 -36.07
CA VAL A 14 -36.84 15.23 -34.77
C VAL A 14 -37.04 14.02 -33.86
N GLU A 15 -38.24 13.44 -33.82
CA GLU A 15 -38.53 12.24 -33.03
C GLU A 15 -37.76 11.02 -33.54
N ALA A 16 -37.73 10.79 -34.86
CA ALA A 16 -36.97 9.71 -35.47
C ALA A 16 -35.45 9.84 -35.22
N SER A 17 -34.93 11.08 -35.30
CA SER A 17 -33.52 11.39 -35.00
C SER A 17 -33.19 11.13 -33.52
N ASN A 18 -34.06 11.54 -32.59
CA ASN A 18 -33.89 11.28 -31.16
C ASN A 18 -33.98 9.79 -30.83
N GLN A 19 -34.86 9.03 -31.51
CA GLN A 19 -35.00 7.59 -31.33
C GLN A 19 -33.76 6.83 -31.85
N GLN A 20 -33.23 7.20 -33.01
CA GLN A 20 -31.95 6.66 -33.52
C GLN A 20 -30.77 7.02 -32.62
N ARG A 21 -30.77 8.22 -32.03
CA ARG A 21 -29.74 8.64 -31.07
C ARG A 21 -29.80 7.79 -29.80
N GLY A 22 -31.00 7.55 -29.28
CA GLY A 22 -31.23 6.72 -28.10
C GLY A 22 -30.83 5.25 -28.30
N SER A 23 -31.11 4.66 -29.46
CA SER A 23 -30.75 3.27 -29.75
C SER A 23 -29.24 3.08 -29.88
N GLY A 24 -28.53 3.98 -30.57
CA GLY A 24 -27.06 3.93 -30.68
C GLY A 24 -26.38 4.04 -29.31
N ILE A 25 -26.82 4.95 -28.44
CA ILE A 25 -26.27 5.09 -27.07
C ILE A 25 -26.50 3.81 -26.25
N LYS A 26 -27.69 3.21 -26.32
CA LYS A 26 -27.99 1.95 -25.63
C LYS A 26 -27.05 0.82 -26.08
N LEU A 27 -26.78 0.72 -27.37
CA LEU A 27 -25.92 -0.32 -27.92
C LEU A 27 -24.45 -0.17 -27.47
N ILE A 28 -23.95 1.07 -27.41
CA ILE A 28 -22.61 1.36 -26.87
C ILE A 28 -22.53 0.98 -25.40
N ASN A 29 -23.53 1.37 -24.60
CA ASN A 29 -23.54 1.07 -23.17
C ASN A 29 -23.61 -0.43 -22.91
N SER A 30 -24.43 -1.16 -23.68
CA SER A 30 -24.49 -2.62 -23.61
C SER A 30 -23.15 -3.27 -24.02
N THR A 31 -22.49 -2.72 -25.04
CA THR A 31 -21.17 -3.20 -25.47
C THR A 31 -20.13 -2.95 -24.39
N ALA A 32 -20.07 -1.73 -23.85
CA ALA A 32 -19.16 -1.38 -22.76
C ALA A 32 -19.38 -2.26 -21.52
N GLU A 33 -20.63 -2.59 -21.20
CA GLU A 33 -20.96 -3.47 -20.08
C GLU A 33 -20.44 -4.89 -20.28
N HIS A 34 -20.74 -5.47 -21.44
CA HIS A 34 -20.27 -6.82 -21.79
C HIS A 34 -18.74 -6.90 -21.78
N ILE A 35 -18.06 -5.88 -22.32
CA ILE A 35 -16.59 -5.79 -22.33
C ILE A 35 -16.04 -5.65 -20.92
N TYR A 36 -16.66 -4.82 -20.07
CA TYR A 36 -16.30 -4.70 -18.67
C TYR A 36 -16.42 -6.05 -17.94
N GLU A 37 -17.53 -6.77 -18.12
CA GLU A 37 -17.77 -8.07 -17.46
C GLU A 37 -16.72 -9.11 -17.84
N ILE A 38 -16.44 -9.27 -19.14
CA ILE A 38 -15.42 -10.22 -19.61
C ILE A 38 -14.05 -9.84 -19.04
N MET A 39 -13.64 -8.58 -19.18
CA MET A 39 -12.32 -8.15 -18.72
C MET A 39 -12.18 -8.23 -17.20
N PHE A 40 -13.22 -7.90 -16.45
CA PHE A 40 -13.26 -8.01 -15.00
C PHE A 40 -13.12 -9.48 -14.58
N PHE A 41 -13.83 -10.39 -15.24
CA PHE A 41 -13.70 -11.82 -14.99
C PHE A 41 -12.27 -12.31 -15.24
N LEU A 42 -11.71 -12.00 -16.42
CA LEU A 42 -10.35 -12.39 -16.79
C LEU A 42 -9.31 -11.84 -15.83
N TRP A 43 -9.49 -10.59 -15.38
CA TRP A 43 -8.62 -9.98 -14.37
C TRP A 43 -8.74 -10.67 -13.00
N CYS A 44 -9.93 -11.09 -12.58
CA CYS A 44 -10.11 -11.73 -11.27
C CYS A 44 -9.61 -13.18 -11.23
N LEU A 45 -9.59 -13.88 -12.37
CA LEU A 45 -9.28 -15.31 -12.43
C LEU A 45 -7.95 -15.71 -11.77
N PRO A 46 -6.82 -15.01 -11.96
CA PRO A 46 -5.54 -15.35 -11.32
C PRO A 46 -5.53 -15.25 -9.80
N TYR A 47 -6.50 -14.53 -9.21
CA TYR A 47 -6.58 -14.32 -7.76
C TYR A 47 -7.49 -15.33 -7.06
N LEU A 48 -8.09 -16.26 -7.80
CA LEU A 48 -8.91 -17.32 -7.20
C LEU A 48 -8.03 -18.40 -6.56
N PRO A 49 -8.45 -18.95 -5.39
CA PRO A 49 -7.69 -20.00 -4.71
C PRO A 49 -7.38 -21.20 -5.61
N SER A 50 -6.13 -21.65 -5.62
CA SER A 50 -5.68 -22.82 -6.37
C SER A 50 -4.91 -23.80 -5.47
N HIS A 51 -5.58 -24.90 -5.07
CA HIS A 51 -4.96 -26.02 -4.36
C HIS A 51 -5.37 -27.33 -5.05
N GLY A 52 -4.44 -27.88 -5.84
CA GLY A 52 -4.63 -29.15 -6.56
C GLY A 52 -5.80 -29.17 -7.57
N ASP A 53 -6.35 -30.35 -7.81
CA ASP A 53 -7.45 -30.60 -8.77
C ASP A 53 -8.80 -29.99 -8.35
N ASN A 54 -8.90 -29.44 -7.14
CA ASN A 54 -10.08 -28.74 -6.62
C ASN A 54 -9.94 -27.21 -6.70
N CYS A 55 -9.25 -26.71 -7.73
CA CYS A 55 -9.08 -25.27 -7.94
C CYS A 55 -10.43 -24.57 -8.18
N VAL A 56 -10.72 -23.55 -7.37
CA VAL A 56 -11.94 -22.72 -7.50
C VAL A 56 -11.96 -22.06 -8.87
N GLY A 57 -10.85 -21.46 -9.32
CA GLY A 57 -10.78 -20.81 -10.62
C GLY A 57 -10.98 -21.77 -11.80
N MET A 58 -10.56 -23.03 -11.69
CA MET A 58 -10.83 -24.05 -12.72
C MET A 58 -12.33 -24.35 -12.83
N ARG A 59 -13.05 -24.43 -11.69
CA ARG A 59 -14.51 -24.61 -11.67
C ARG A 59 -15.26 -23.38 -12.18
N GLU A 60 -14.87 -22.19 -11.72
CA GLU A 60 -15.46 -20.93 -12.16
C GLU A 60 -15.28 -20.73 -13.66
N LEU A 61 -14.08 -20.96 -14.19
CA LEU A 61 -13.83 -20.86 -15.62
C LEU A 61 -14.70 -21.84 -16.41
N LYS A 62 -14.82 -23.09 -15.96
CA LYS A 62 -15.66 -24.13 -16.56
C LYS A 62 -17.16 -23.77 -16.54
N GLY A 63 -17.64 -23.21 -15.42
CA GLY A 63 -19.05 -22.86 -15.23
C GLY A 63 -19.48 -21.57 -15.94
N SER A 64 -18.58 -20.60 -16.06
CA SER A 64 -18.87 -19.26 -16.59
C SER A 64 -18.88 -19.17 -18.12
N ARG A 65 -18.19 -20.07 -18.84
CA ARG A 65 -18.02 -20.02 -20.31
C ARG A 65 -17.75 -18.60 -20.81
N VAL A 66 -16.57 -18.10 -20.48
CA VAL A 66 -16.18 -16.72 -20.78
C VAL A 66 -16.00 -16.54 -22.27
N ASP A 67 -16.77 -15.62 -22.84
CA ASP A 67 -16.72 -15.31 -24.26
C ASP A 67 -15.59 -14.32 -24.58
N ILE A 68 -14.34 -14.81 -24.58
CA ILE A 68 -13.18 -14.01 -24.99
C ILE A 68 -13.30 -13.57 -26.47
N SER A 69 -14.00 -14.35 -27.29
CA SER A 69 -14.24 -14.01 -28.70
C SER A 69 -14.95 -12.66 -28.86
N SER A 70 -15.82 -12.29 -27.92
CA SER A 70 -16.45 -10.96 -27.90
C SER A 70 -15.47 -9.80 -27.70
N LEU A 71 -14.38 -9.99 -26.96
CA LEU A 71 -13.30 -8.98 -26.84
C LEU A 71 -12.48 -8.91 -28.13
N ILE A 72 -12.15 -10.07 -28.71
CA ILE A 72 -11.39 -10.17 -29.96
C ILE A 72 -12.16 -9.50 -31.11
N SER A 73 -13.48 -9.71 -31.16
CA SER A 73 -14.37 -9.15 -32.18
C SER A 73 -14.82 -7.72 -31.89
N LEU A 74 -14.28 -7.06 -30.86
CA LEU A 74 -14.72 -5.72 -30.46
C LEU A 74 -14.60 -4.71 -31.61
N GLY A 75 -13.53 -4.78 -32.40
CA GLY A 75 -13.35 -3.93 -33.58
C GLY A 75 -14.50 -4.05 -34.59
N ASN A 76 -14.88 -5.29 -34.95
CA ASN A 76 -15.99 -5.53 -35.87
C ASN A 76 -17.32 -4.98 -35.31
N LYS A 77 -17.59 -5.20 -34.02
CA LYS A 77 -18.79 -4.67 -33.35
C LYS A 77 -18.81 -3.15 -33.38
N ILE A 78 -17.66 -2.50 -33.14
CA ILE A 78 -17.53 -1.04 -33.22
C ILE A 78 -17.85 -0.54 -34.64
N ASP A 79 -17.31 -1.19 -35.67
CA ASP A 79 -17.55 -0.80 -37.07
C ASP A 79 -19.02 -0.97 -37.47
N GLU A 80 -19.67 -2.04 -37.01
CA GLU A 80 -21.11 -2.24 -37.19
C GLU A 80 -21.93 -1.11 -36.53
N ILE A 81 -21.60 -0.74 -35.29
CA ILE A 81 -22.29 0.36 -34.58
C ILE A 81 -22.06 1.69 -35.29
N LYS A 82 -20.82 1.99 -35.71
CA LYS A 82 -20.49 3.22 -36.46
C LYS A 82 -21.27 3.29 -37.77
N LYS A 83 -21.38 2.16 -38.49
CA LYS A 83 -22.14 2.08 -39.75
C LYS A 83 -23.64 2.29 -39.54
N ALA A 84 -24.22 1.70 -38.49
CA ALA A 84 -25.63 1.86 -38.17
C ALA A 84 -25.95 3.24 -37.57
N HIS A 85 -25.01 3.82 -36.83
CA HIS A 85 -25.17 5.05 -36.06
C HIS A 85 -23.93 5.95 -36.15
N PRO A 86 -23.69 6.66 -37.27
CA PRO A 86 -22.45 7.42 -37.48
C PRO A 86 -22.12 8.47 -36.42
N PHE A 87 -23.13 9.09 -35.80
CA PHE A 87 -22.94 10.07 -34.72
C PHE A 87 -22.16 9.48 -33.51
N THR A 88 -22.21 8.17 -33.33
CA THR A 88 -21.59 7.47 -32.18
C THR A 88 -20.07 7.53 -32.20
N GLU A 89 -19.45 7.73 -33.35
CA GLU A 89 -17.99 7.88 -33.48
C GLU A 89 -17.44 9.06 -32.66
N SER A 90 -18.26 10.10 -32.49
CA SER A 90 -17.91 11.27 -31.69
C SER A 90 -17.99 11.03 -30.18
N LEU A 91 -18.71 9.99 -29.74
CA LEU A 91 -18.95 9.71 -28.32
C LEU A 91 -17.68 9.17 -27.65
N THR A 92 -17.42 9.67 -26.45
CA THR A 92 -16.21 9.37 -25.70
C THR A 92 -16.08 7.89 -25.37
N MET A 93 -17.17 7.22 -24.99
CA MET A 93 -17.16 5.78 -24.72
C MET A 93 -16.78 4.98 -25.99
N MET A 94 -17.28 5.37 -27.16
CA MET A 94 -16.94 4.71 -28.42
C MET A 94 -15.45 4.86 -28.76
N ARG A 95 -14.90 6.06 -28.56
CA ARG A 95 -13.46 6.32 -28.76
C ARG A 95 -12.59 5.52 -27.79
N PHE A 96 -13.03 5.39 -26.54
CA PHE A 96 -12.32 4.57 -25.56
C PHE A 96 -12.33 3.09 -25.96
N LEU A 97 -13.49 2.52 -26.31
CA LEU A 97 -13.58 1.14 -26.79
C LEU A 97 -12.78 0.91 -28.07
N SER A 98 -12.76 1.89 -28.99
CA SER A 98 -11.96 1.82 -30.22
C SER A 98 -10.47 1.74 -29.89
N SER A 99 -9.98 2.52 -28.91
CA SER A 99 -8.57 2.46 -28.50
C SER A 99 -8.15 1.11 -27.92
N ILE A 100 -9.08 0.36 -27.31
CA ILE A 100 -8.83 -1.02 -26.87
C ILE A 100 -8.76 -1.95 -28.09
N ALA A 101 -9.72 -1.84 -29.02
CA ALA A 101 -9.81 -2.68 -30.20
C ALA A 101 -8.65 -2.49 -31.19
N GLU A 102 -8.09 -1.28 -31.23
CA GLU A 102 -6.96 -0.88 -32.09
C GLU A 102 -5.60 -1.39 -31.56
N ASN A 103 -5.54 -1.87 -30.31
CA ASN A 103 -4.32 -2.44 -29.76
C ASN A 103 -4.06 -3.85 -30.32
N HIS A 104 -3.24 -3.91 -31.37
CA HIS A 104 -2.91 -5.15 -32.09
C HIS A 104 -2.29 -6.21 -31.19
N GLU A 105 -1.31 -5.83 -30.36
CA GLU A 105 -0.59 -6.75 -29.48
C GLU A 105 -1.51 -7.37 -28.42
N LEU A 106 -2.39 -6.55 -27.82
CA LEU A 106 -3.40 -7.04 -26.88
C LEU A 106 -4.34 -8.04 -27.57
N ARG A 107 -4.79 -7.72 -28.79
CA ARG A 107 -5.67 -8.60 -29.57
C ARG A 107 -5.00 -9.91 -29.92
N GLU A 108 -3.71 -9.91 -30.27
CA GLU A 108 -2.95 -11.13 -30.50
C GLU A 108 -2.87 -12.00 -29.24
N GLU A 109 -2.52 -11.41 -28.10
CA GLU A 109 -2.46 -12.16 -26.84
C GLU A 109 -3.83 -12.71 -26.41
N LEU A 110 -4.91 -11.95 -26.64
CA LEU A 110 -6.29 -12.41 -26.41
C LEU A 110 -6.66 -13.56 -27.36
N ASN A 111 -6.25 -13.53 -28.63
CA ASN A 111 -6.46 -14.62 -29.57
C ASN A 111 -5.78 -15.91 -29.09
N VAL A 112 -4.53 -15.80 -28.65
CA VAL A 112 -3.83 -16.99 -28.14
C VAL A 112 -4.46 -17.48 -26.85
N LEU A 113 -4.86 -16.58 -25.94
CA LEU A 113 -5.61 -16.94 -24.73
C LEU A 113 -6.92 -17.67 -25.08
N ASN A 114 -7.68 -17.17 -26.06
CA ASN A 114 -8.92 -17.81 -26.50
C ASN A 114 -8.69 -19.24 -27.00
N GLY A 115 -7.61 -19.47 -27.76
CA GLY A 115 -7.24 -20.82 -28.20
C GLY A 115 -6.96 -21.78 -27.04
N VAL A 116 -6.27 -21.31 -25.99
CA VAL A 116 -6.01 -22.12 -24.79
C VAL A 116 -7.29 -22.37 -23.99
N VAL A 117 -8.16 -21.36 -23.86
CA VAL A 117 -9.45 -21.47 -23.17
C VAL A 117 -10.41 -22.41 -23.89
N GLU A 118 -10.47 -22.36 -25.22
CA GLU A 118 -11.26 -23.31 -26.02
C GLU A 118 -10.75 -24.74 -25.89
N HIS A 119 -9.42 -24.94 -25.89
CA HIS A 119 -8.83 -26.26 -25.63
C HIS A 119 -9.22 -26.76 -24.24
N PHE A 120 -9.07 -25.91 -23.22
CA PHE A 120 -9.45 -26.20 -21.84
C PHE A 120 -10.94 -26.59 -21.72
N TYR A 121 -11.85 -25.93 -22.45
CA TYR A 121 -13.27 -26.29 -22.41
C TYR A 121 -13.58 -27.67 -22.99
N ARG A 122 -12.77 -28.14 -23.94
CA ARG A 122 -12.91 -29.48 -24.53
C ARG A 122 -12.30 -30.55 -23.61
N LEU A 123 -11.12 -30.27 -23.07
CA LEU A 123 -10.35 -31.20 -22.24
C LEU A 123 -9.74 -30.44 -21.04
N PRO A 124 -10.51 -30.21 -19.96
CA PRO A 124 -10.02 -29.45 -18.83
C PRO A 124 -8.88 -30.18 -18.12
N SER A 125 -7.69 -29.59 -18.09
CA SER A 125 -6.56 -30.09 -17.33
C SER A 125 -5.97 -29.01 -16.41
N PHE A 126 -5.30 -29.43 -15.34
CA PHE A 126 -4.59 -28.51 -14.46
C PHE A 126 -3.47 -27.76 -15.21
N THR A 127 -2.78 -28.44 -16.13
CA THR A 127 -1.74 -27.85 -16.99
C THR A 127 -2.30 -26.72 -17.84
N ASP A 128 -3.45 -26.92 -18.47
CA ASP A 128 -4.09 -25.89 -19.30
C ASP A 128 -4.55 -24.70 -18.47
N TYR A 129 -5.08 -24.95 -17.26
CA TYR A 129 -5.42 -23.88 -16.33
C TYR A 129 -4.18 -23.04 -15.93
N GLN A 130 -3.04 -23.68 -15.65
CA GLN A 130 -1.80 -22.97 -15.37
C GLN A 130 -1.31 -22.15 -16.58
N ASN A 131 -1.45 -22.70 -17.79
CA ASN A 131 -1.14 -21.96 -19.03
C ASN A 131 -2.03 -20.73 -19.19
N ILE A 132 -3.33 -20.84 -18.88
CA ILE A 132 -4.27 -19.71 -18.88
C ILE A 132 -3.83 -18.65 -17.87
N LEU A 133 -3.53 -19.05 -16.63
CA LEU A 133 -3.08 -18.11 -15.59
C LEU A 133 -1.77 -17.40 -15.97
N SER A 134 -0.80 -18.13 -16.49
CA SER A 134 0.46 -17.54 -16.95
C SER A 134 0.23 -16.51 -18.06
N ARG A 135 -0.69 -16.78 -18.99
CA ARG A 135 -1.05 -15.83 -20.06
C ARG A 135 -1.80 -14.63 -19.54
N LEU A 136 -2.75 -14.82 -18.62
CA LEU A 136 -3.46 -13.70 -17.99
C LEU A 136 -2.51 -12.80 -17.21
N ASN A 137 -1.55 -13.37 -16.47
CA ASN A 137 -0.52 -12.60 -15.78
C ASN A 137 0.37 -11.82 -16.77
N LYS A 138 0.69 -12.40 -17.94
CA LYS A 138 1.41 -11.70 -19.00
C LYS A 138 0.58 -10.54 -19.57
N ILE A 139 -0.71 -10.76 -19.83
CA ILE A 139 -1.63 -9.73 -20.33
C ILE A 139 -1.77 -8.60 -19.31
N GLU A 140 -1.99 -8.92 -18.04
CA GLU A 140 -2.07 -7.93 -16.95
C GLU A 140 -0.78 -7.11 -16.87
N LYS A 141 0.39 -7.77 -16.90
CA LYS A 141 1.68 -7.08 -16.81
C LYS A 141 1.95 -6.16 -17.99
N ASN A 142 1.66 -6.61 -19.21
CA ASN A 142 2.03 -5.90 -20.44
C ASN A 142 1.02 -4.81 -20.83
N PHE A 143 -0.26 -5.02 -20.55
CA PHE A 143 -1.34 -4.12 -20.99
C PHE A 143 -2.12 -3.48 -19.86
N ASN A 144 -1.83 -3.85 -18.60
CA ASN A 144 -2.51 -3.33 -17.41
C ASN A 144 -4.03 -3.49 -17.53
N LEU A 145 -4.48 -4.74 -17.71
CA LEU A 145 -5.88 -5.09 -17.91
C LEU A 145 -6.76 -4.52 -16.79
N SER A 146 -6.25 -4.54 -15.55
CA SER A 146 -6.91 -3.94 -14.40
C SER A 146 -7.15 -2.43 -14.54
N SER A 147 -6.21 -1.68 -15.14
CA SER A 147 -6.41 -0.25 -15.46
C SER A 147 -7.51 -0.06 -16.50
N ILE A 148 -7.52 -0.87 -17.57
CA ILE A 148 -8.56 -0.79 -18.60
C ILE A 148 -9.94 -1.08 -18.01
N VAL A 149 -10.09 -2.14 -17.19
CA VAL A 149 -11.33 -2.49 -16.49
C VAL A 149 -11.87 -1.32 -15.67
N ARG A 150 -11.00 -0.69 -14.87
CA ARG A 150 -11.37 0.45 -14.01
C ARG A 150 -11.78 1.68 -14.83
N LYS A 151 -11.08 1.95 -15.94
CA LYS A 151 -11.42 3.05 -16.86
C LYS A 151 -12.79 2.81 -17.53
N THR A 152 -13.05 1.61 -18.03
CA THR A 152 -14.36 1.22 -18.59
C THR A 152 -15.46 1.41 -17.56
N TYR A 153 -15.25 0.91 -16.34
CA TYR A 153 -16.19 1.04 -15.23
C TYR A 153 -16.50 2.50 -14.91
N PHE A 154 -15.47 3.34 -14.76
CA PHE A 154 -15.64 4.76 -14.42
C PHE A 154 -16.44 5.50 -15.50
N LEU A 155 -16.10 5.33 -16.78
CA LEU A 155 -16.82 5.97 -17.88
C LEU A 155 -18.28 5.48 -17.97
N LYS A 156 -18.54 4.21 -17.69
CA LYS A 156 -19.89 3.64 -17.63
C LYS A 156 -20.70 4.26 -16.49
N SER A 157 -20.13 4.35 -15.28
CA SER A 157 -20.79 4.99 -14.14
C SER A 157 -21.12 6.46 -14.41
N LEU A 158 -20.22 7.17 -15.08
CA LEU A 158 -20.47 8.54 -15.53
C LEU A 158 -21.64 8.62 -16.52
N LYS A 159 -21.74 7.71 -17.49
CA LYS A 159 -22.89 7.60 -18.41
C LYS A 159 -24.20 7.22 -17.70
N LYS A 160 -24.12 6.52 -16.58
CA LYS A 160 -25.27 6.26 -15.69
C LYS A 160 -25.62 7.45 -14.79
N LYS A 161 -24.88 8.56 -14.89
CA LYS A 161 -25.01 9.75 -14.04
C LYS A 161 -24.86 9.44 -12.56
N GLU A 162 -24.03 8.45 -12.23
CA GLU A 162 -23.62 8.20 -10.86
C GLU A 162 -22.80 9.40 -10.36
N ASN A 163 -23.12 9.92 -9.17
CA ASN A 163 -22.35 11.02 -8.60
C ASN A 163 -20.94 10.55 -8.22
N PHE A 164 -20.01 11.50 -8.13
CA PHE A 164 -18.59 11.22 -7.87
C PHE A 164 -18.36 10.42 -6.59
N ALA A 165 -19.07 10.76 -5.50
CA ALA A 165 -18.95 10.08 -4.21
C ALA A 165 -19.38 8.60 -4.30
N SER A 166 -20.46 8.31 -5.03
CA SER A 166 -20.92 6.93 -5.27
C SER A 166 -19.88 6.13 -6.05
N ILE A 167 -19.27 6.74 -7.08
CA ILE A 167 -18.19 6.08 -7.82
C ILE A 167 -17.00 5.84 -6.89
N PHE A 168 -16.58 6.84 -6.12
CA PHE A 168 -15.49 6.72 -5.17
C PHE A 168 -15.70 5.60 -4.13
N GLU A 169 -16.91 5.49 -3.57
CA GLU A 169 -17.25 4.43 -2.60
C GLU A 169 -17.17 3.02 -3.21
N ASN A 170 -17.42 2.86 -4.51
CA ASN A 170 -17.20 1.57 -5.19
C ASN A 170 -15.71 1.18 -5.24
N PHE A 171 -14.80 2.14 -5.05
CA PHE A 171 -13.37 1.90 -4.88
C PHE A 171 -12.92 1.91 -3.41
N LYS A 172 -13.82 1.91 -2.41
CA LYS A 172 -13.44 2.06 -0.98
C LYS A 172 -12.39 1.07 -0.48
N LYS A 173 -12.44 -0.20 -0.91
CA LYS A 173 -11.41 -1.22 -0.56
C LYS A 173 -10.11 -1.09 -1.36
N ARG A 174 -10.09 -0.17 -2.31
CA ARG A 174 -9.13 -0.04 -3.42
C ARG A 174 -8.84 1.44 -3.68
N LYS A 175 -8.79 2.28 -2.62
CA LYS A 175 -8.64 3.74 -2.72
C LYS A 175 -7.42 4.14 -3.56
N TRP A 176 -6.31 3.40 -3.44
CA TRP A 176 -5.12 3.64 -4.26
C TRP A 176 -5.33 3.41 -5.77
N HIS A 177 -6.23 2.50 -6.16
CA HIS A 177 -6.58 2.34 -7.57
C HIS A 177 -7.42 3.48 -8.10
N PHE A 178 -8.29 4.05 -7.27
CA PHE A 178 -9.01 5.27 -7.62
C PHE A 178 -8.05 6.45 -7.73
N TYR A 179 -7.09 6.55 -6.81
CA TYR A 179 -6.00 7.50 -6.87
C TYR A 179 -5.21 7.38 -8.18
N ASP A 180 -4.77 6.18 -8.57
CA ASP A 180 -4.03 5.99 -9.83
C ASP A 180 -4.88 6.43 -11.03
N LEU A 181 -6.16 6.04 -11.05
CA LEU A 181 -7.11 6.38 -12.11
C LEU A 181 -7.32 7.89 -12.23
N MET A 182 -7.50 8.56 -11.10
CA MET A 182 -7.70 10.01 -11.04
C MET A 182 -6.40 10.79 -11.20
N ASN A 183 -5.22 10.19 -11.07
CA ASN A 183 -3.94 10.82 -11.38
C ASN A 183 -3.49 10.60 -12.83
N ASP A 184 -4.08 9.67 -13.57
CA ASP A 184 -3.88 9.49 -15.02
C ASP A 184 -4.45 10.69 -15.79
N GLU A 185 -3.61 11.70 -16.02
CA GLU A 185 -3.99 12.95 -16.70
C GLU A 185 -4.46 12.71 -18.13
N ASP A 186 -3.81 11.79 -18.83
CA ASP A 186 -4.17 11.38 -20.18
C ASP A 186 -5.60 10.83 -20.20
N PHE A 187 -5.96 9.95 -19.27
CA PHE A 187 -7.31 9.43 -19.15
C PHE A 187 -8.32 10.54 -18.81
N ARG A 188 -8.00 11.43 -17.85
CA ARG A 188 -8.88 12.53 -17.47
C ARG A 188 -9.17 13.47 -18.65
N GLN A 189 -8.13 13.91 -19.34
CA GLN A 189 -8.23 14.86 -20.44
C GLN A 189 -8.83 14.25 -21.71
N LYS A 190 -8.39 13.04 -22.08
CA LYS A 190 -8.87 12.40 -23.32
C LYS A 190 -10.29 11.87 -23.18
N TYR A 191 -10.70 11.43 -21.99
CA TYR A 191 -11.98 10.76 -21.80
C TYR A 191 -12.87 11.41 -20.74
N VAL A 192 -12.45 11.56 -19.48
CA VAL A 192 -13.38 11.98 -18.40
C VAL A 192 -14.01 13.35 -18.66
N TYR A 193 -13.20 14.39 -18.91
CA TYR A 193 -13.74 15.73 -19.16
C TYR A 193 -14.59 15.80 -20.43
N LYS A 194 -14.25 15.02 -21.47
CA LYS A 194 -15.04 14.94 -22.71
C LYS A 194 -16.38 14.24 -22.47
N ALA A 195 -16.39 13.14 -21.71
CA ALA A 195 -17.61 12.43 -21.35
C ALA A 195 -18.55 13.34 -20.56
N LEU A 196 -18.03 14.16 -19.63
CA LEU A 196 -18.85 15.15 -18.90
C LEU A 196 -19.43 16.23 -19.81
N ASN A 197 -18.73 16.64 -20.87
CA ASN A 197 -19.26 17.61 -21.82
C ASN A 197 -20.37 17.02 -22.72
N GLU A 198 -20.57 15.70 -22.71
CA GLU A 198 -21.66 15.03 -23.41
C GLU A 198 -22.93 14.89 -22.56
N GLU A 199 -22.87 15.18 -21.26
CA GLU A 199 -23.98 15.06 -20.31
C GLU A 199 -24.67 16.40 -20.00
N ASP A 200 -25.77 16.34 -19.26
CA ASP A 200 -26.52 17.52 -18.83
C ASP A 200 -25.66 18.44 -17.97
N LYS A 201 -25.76 19.75 -18.23
CA LYS A 201 -24.91 20.79 -17.62
C LYS A 201 -24.87 20.72 -16.09
N SER A 202 -26.02 20.55 -15.42
CA SER A 202 -26.09 20.51 -13.95
C SER A 202 -25.29 19.34 -13.38
N PHE A 203 -25.52 18.12 -13.91
CA PHE A 203 -24.78 16.93 -13.52
C PHE A 203 -23.27 17.13 -13.74
N SER A 204 -22.89 17.65 -14.90
CA SER A 204 -21.49 17.83 -15.27
C SER A 204 -20.78 18.85 -14.40
N GLU A 205 -21.44 19.95 -14.02
CA GLU A 205 -20.89 20.96 -13.12
C GLU A 205 -20.70 20.42 -11.70
N ASP A 206 -21.70 19.73 -11.15
CA ASP A 206 -21.62 19.13 -9.81
C ASP A 206 -20.56 18.03 -9.73
N PHE A 207 -20.46 17.19 -10.77
CA PHE A 207 -19.45 16.15 -10.87
C PHE A 207 -18.04 16.73 -10.96
N LYS A 208 -17.82 17.72 -11.84
CA LYS A 208 -16.52 18.40 -11.98
C LYS A 208 -16.09 19.02 -10.66
N LYS A 209 -16.99 19.73 -9.98
CA LYS A 209 -16.70 20.33 -8.67
C LYS A 209 -16.21 19.29 -7.66
N SER A 210 -16.87 18.13 -7.59
CA SER A 210 -16.50 17.05 -6.67
C SER A 210 -15.16 16.42 -7.04
N MET A 211 -14.93 16.18 -8.33
CA MET A 211 -13.69 15.62 -8.84
C MET A 211 -12.50 16.57 -8.65
N ASP A 212 -12.69 17.86 -8.95
CA ASP A 212 -11.65 18.89 -8.80
C ASP A 212 -11.30 19.08 -7.32
N ASN A 213 -12.27 18.97 -6.40
CA ASN A 213 -12.00 18.95 -4.96
C ASN A 213 -11.11 17.75 -4.58
N TYR A 214 -11.42 16.55 -5.09
CA TYR A 214 -10.58 15.38 -4.87
C TYR A 214 -9.15 15.56 -5.40
N ILE A 215 -9.00 16.10 -6.62
CA ILE A 215 -7.68 16.38 -7.22
C ILE A 215 -6.90 17.39 -6.36
N LYS A 216 -7.57 18.43 -5.87
CA LYS A 216 -6.97 19.41 -4.97
C LYS A 216 -6.45 18.76 -3.68
N LEU A 217 -7.23 17.86 -3.06
CA LEU A 217 -6.80 17.12 -1.86
C LEU A 217 -5.60 16.19 -2.14
N VAL A 218 -5.52 15.63 -3.35
CA VAL A 218 -4.34 14.88 -3.81
C VAL A 218 -3.11 15.80 -3.90
N GLU A 219 -3.24 16.96 -4.53
CA GLU A 219 -2.15 17.92 -4.68
C GLU A 219 -1.66 18.47 -3.33
N GLU A 220 -2.59 18.79 -2.42
CA GLU A 220 -2.28 19.23 -1.06
C GLU A 220 -1.53 18.15 -0.28
N GLY A 221 -1.99 16.89 -0.34
CA GLY A 221 -1.32 15.77 0.31
C GLY A 221 0.11 15.55 -0.22
N LYS A 222 0.30 15.56 -1.54
CA LYS A 222 1.63 15.48 -2.17
C LYS A 222 2.54 16.61 -1.72
N LYS A 223 2.03 17.84 -1.64
CA LYS A 223 2.82 19.01 -1.21
C LYS A 223 3.36 18.84 0.21
N VAL A 224 2.51 18.36 1.14
CA VAL A 224 2.92 18.11 2.53
C VAL A 224 3.96 17.00 2.58
N VAL A 225 3.70 15.88 1.93
CA VAL A 225 4.65 14.76 1.87
C VAL A 225 6.00 15.20 1.30
N ASN A 226 6.02 15.91 0.17
CA ASN A 226 7.26 16.41 -0.45
C ASN A 226 8.03 17.41 0.43
N GLN A 227 7.35 18.13 1.32
CA GLN A 227 7.99 19.05 2.26
C GLN A 227 8.77 18.30 3.36
N TYR A 228 8.24 17.18 3.85
CA TYR A 228 8.79 16.46 5.01
C TYR A 228 9.55 15.18 4.65
N PHE A 229 9.28 14.60 3.48
CA PHE A 229 9.93 13.42 2.94
C PHE A 229 10.72 13.81 1.70
N LYS A 230 11.94 14.30 1.91
CA LYS A 230 12.91 14.52 0.83
C LYS A 230 13.73 13.25 0.57
N ALA A 231 13.07 12.12 0.35
CA ALA A 231 13.77 10.91 -0.05
C ALA A 231 14.10 11.01 -1.54
N GLN A 232 15.39 11.06 -1.87
CA GLN A 232 15.83 10.84 -3.26
C GLN A 232 15.48 9.39 -3.63
N ASP A 233 14.91 9.17 -4.81
CA ASP A 233 14.62 7.86 -5.39
C ASP A 233 13.46 7.04 -4.79
N VAL A 234 12.53 7.68 -4.07
CA VAL A 234 11.28 7.03 -3.62
C VAL A 234 10.07 7.65 -4.31
N ASP A 235 9.29 6.83 -5.01
CA ASP A 235 7.99 7.25 -5.52
C ASP A 235 6.98 7.29 -4.38
N VAL A 236 6.47 8.50 -4.07
CA VAL A 236 5.52 8.72 -2.99
C VAL A 236 4.19 9.21 -3.55
N GLN A 237 3.14 8.48 -3.21
CA GLN A 237 1.77 8.84 -3.52
C GLN A 237 1.10 9.38 -2.26
N ALA A 238 0.31 10.44 -2.37
CA ALA A 238 -0.35 11.01 -1.20
C ALA A 238 -1.64 11.75 -1.53
N TYR A 239 -2.60 11.73 -0.60
CA TYR A 239 -3.82 12.50 -0.68
C TYR A 239 -4.43 12.76 0.71
N TYR A 240 -5.18 13.85 0.84
CA TYR A 240 -6.01 14.11 2.01
C TYR A 240 -7.41 13.51 1.86
N GLU A 241 -7.95 12.99 2.97
CA GLU A 241 -9.36 12.64 3.13
C GLU A 241 -9.96 13.58 4.18
N GLU A 242 -10.95 14.36 3.77
CA GLU A 242 -11.71 15.25 4.65
C GLU A 242 -12.61 14.41 5.57
N VAL A 243 -12.71 14.81 6.83
CA VAL A 243 -13.57 14.16 7.83
C VAL A 243 -14.30 15.21 8.64
N GLU A 244 -15.51 14.89 9.09
CA GLU A 244 -16.50 15.84 9.63
C GLU A 244 -16.01 16.65 10.86
N ASP A 245 -14.95 16.22 11.56
CA ASP A 245 -14.44 16.86 12.79
C ASP A 245 -13.13 17.66 12.60
N ASN A 246 -13.16 18.73 11.79
CA ASN A 246 -12.12 19.78 11.72
C ASN A 246 -10.67 19.31 11.52
N GLY A 247 -10.46 18.14 10.92
CA GLY A 247 -9.13 17.63 10.62
C GLY A 247 -9.17 16.58 9.54
N ASN A 248 -8.12 16.56 8.73
CA ASN A 248 -7.96 15.68 7.58
C ASN A 248 -7.10 14.47 7.94
N ILE A 249 -7.33 13.38 7.22
CA ILE A 249 -6.47 12.19 7.25
C ILE A 249 -5.51 12.29 6.06
N LEU A 250 -4.21 12.33 6.33
CA LEU A 250 -3.20 12.23 5.28
C LEU A 250 -2.94 10.76 4.98
N HIS A 251 -3.20 10.33 3.75
CA HIS A 251 -2.82 9.02 3.26
C HIS A 251 -1.51 9.14 2.49
N THR A 252 -0.48 8.40 2.88
CA THR A 252 0.84 8.39 2.23
C THR A 252 1.24 6.96 1.87
N ASN A 253 1.53 6.71 0.61
CA ASN A 253 1.98 5.42 0.11
C ASN A 253 3.39 5.54 -0.46
N PHE A 254 4.30 4.73 0.07
CA PHE A 254 5.66 4.61 -0.40
C PHE A 254 5.75 3.40 -1.35
N VAL A 255 6.09 3.66 -2.60
CA VAL A 255 6.20 2.64 -3.65
C VAL A 255 7.66 2.21 -3.80
N ASN A 256 7.92 0.90 -3.79
CA ASN A 256 9.26 0.32 -3.88
C ASN A 256 10.24 0.89 -2.85
N TYR A 257 9.74 1.20 -1.65
CA TYR A 257 10.58 1.72 -0.59
C TYR A 257 11.60 0.67 -0.13
N HIS A 258 12.86 0.90 -0.49
CA HIS A 258 14.02 0.14 -0.03
C HIS A 258 15.01 1.02 0.73
N GLY A 259 14.64 2.29 0.97
CA GLY A 259 15.48 3.27 1.64
C GLY A 259 15.64 2.98 3.13
N ASN A 260 16.80 3.40 3.66
CA ASN A 260 17.09 3.41 5.10
C ASN A 260 16.77 4.77 5.74
N GLU A 261 16.19 5.70 4.98
CA GLU A 261 15.97 7.06 5.47
C GLU A 261 14.78 7.14 6.43
N PRO A 262 14.88 7.94 7.50
CA PRO A 262 13.76 8.16 8.39
C PRO A 262 12.60 8.93 7.79
N ILE A 263 11.41 8.46 8.12
CA ILE A 263 10.14 9.15 7.93
C ILE A 263 9.85 9.94 9.21
N LYS A 264 9.96 11.27 9.14
CA LYS A 264 9.67 12.19 10.26
C LYS A 264 8.18 12.44 10.44
N THR A 265 7.44 11.43 10.90
CA THR A 265 5.98 11.52 11.11
C THR A 265 5.58 12.61 12.09
N SER A 266 6.40 12.92 13.10
CA SER A 266 6.11 13.98 14.06
C SER A 266 6.10 15.37 13.43
N ASP A 267 6.98 15.65 12.46
CA ASP A 267 7.01 16.95 11.80
C ASP A 267 5.70 17.20 11.04
N ILE A 268 5.15 16.19 10.37
CA ILE A 268 3.84 16.32 9.70
C ILE A 268 2.75 16.58 10.73
N LEU A 269 2.65 15.74 11.75
CA LEU A 269 1.59 15.81 12.75
C LEU A 269 1.72 17.01 13.68
N GLN A 270 2.87 17.68 13.78
CA GLN A 270 3.03 18.89 14.59
C GLN A 270 2.80 20.16 13.77
N HIS A 271 3.32 20.21 12.55
CA HIS A 271 3.36 21.44 11.76
C HIS A 271 2.11 21.60 10.90
N ASP A 272 1.50 20.50 10.47
CA ASP A 272 0.19 20.56 9.82
C ASP A 272 -0.93 20.40 10.86
N ARG A 273 -1.43 21.56 11.32
CA ARG A 273 -2.56 21.59 12.27
C ARG A 273 -3.83 20.98 11.70
N ASN A 274 -3.97 20.94 10.37
CA ASN A 274 -5.12 20.33 9.71
C ASN A 274 -4.99 18.81 9.62
N THR A 275 -3.81 18.23 9.81
CA THR A 275 -3.63 16.77 9.82
C THR A 275 -3.88 16.20 11.22
N ARG A 276 -4.97 15.44 11.38
CA ARG A 276 -5.28 14.74 12.63
C ARG A 276 -4.78 13.30 12.64
N GLU A 277 -4.63 12.70 11.47
CA GLU A 277 -4.24 11.30 11.30
C GLU A 277 -3.35 11.16 10.08
N LEU A 278 -2.34 10.30 10.20
CA LEU A 278 -1.46 9.88 9.11
C LEU A 278 -1.61 8.38 8.92
N ASN A 279 -2.03 7.96 7.73
CA ASN A 279 -2.05 6.57 7.32
C ASN A 279 -0.87 6.31 6.37
N ILE A 280 0.03 5.41 6.78
CA ILE A 280 1.23 5.04 6.04
C ILE A 280 1.00 3.69 5.37
N TYR A 281 1.27 3.66 4.08
CA TYR A 281 1.16 2.49 3.24
C TYR A 281 2.51 2.16 2.62
N CYS A 282 2.83 0.87 2.52
CA CYS A 282 3.94 0.35 1.75
C CYS A 282 3.34 -0.46 0.59
N ASN A 283 3.66 -0.09 -0.65
CA ASN A 283 3.12 -0.75 -1.85
C ASN A 283 1.58 -0.92 -1.81
N LYS A 284 0.87 0.15 -1.40
CA LYS A 284 -0.59 0.25 -1.30
C LYS A 284 -1.24 -0.61 -0.20
N LYS A 285 -0.46 -1.35 0.59
CA LYS A 285 -0.90 -2.01 1.83
C LYS A 285 -0.72 -1.04 2.98
N ARG A 286 -1.76 -0.79 3.78
CA ARG A 286 -1.62 0.02 5.01
C ARG A 286 -0.76 -0.78 5.98
N GLU A 287 0.21 -0.13 6.61
CA GLU A 287 1.08 -0.79 7.59
C GLU A 287 1.14 -0.03 8.91
N VAL A 288 0.97 1.29 8.90
CA VAL A 288 0.95 2.11 10.13
C VAL A 288 -0.18 3.13 10.05
N ARG A 289 -0.86 3.32 11.18
CA ARG A 289 -1.79 4.43 11.44
C ARG A 289 -1.26 5.25 12.60
N VAL A 290 -1.22 6.57 12.44
CA VAL A 290 -0.76 7.50 13.47
C VAL A 290 -1.85 8.53 13.73
N CYS A 291 -2.37 8.57 14.95
CA CYS A 291 -3.42 9.50 15.33
C CYS A 291 -2.91 10.54 16.32
N ARG A 292 -3.30 11.80 16.11
CA ARG A 292 -3.00 12.91 17.00
C ARG A 292 -4.25 13.30 17.80
N GLU A 293 -4.13 13.31 19.13
CA GLU A 293 -5.13 13.84 20.05
C GLU A 293 -4.47 14.84 21.01
N GLY A 294 -4.65 16.14 20.75
CA GLY A 294 -3.87 17.17 21.41
C GLY A 294 -2.37 17.01 21.10
N SER A 295 -1.54 16.83 22.13
CA SER A 295 -0.11 16.52 21.99
C SER A 295 0.19 15.01 21.90
N LYS A 296 -0.80 14.15 22.19
CA LYS A 296 -0.66 12.69 22.17
C LYS A 296 -0.62 12.20 20.74
N ARG A 297 0.23 11.21 20.49
CA ARG A 297 0.44 10.57 19.19
C ARG A 297 0.44 9.07 19.39
N ASN A 298 -0.60 8.42 18.89
CA ASN A 298 -0.78 6.98 19.00
C ASN A 298 -0.43 6.30 17.68
N TYR A 299 0.54 5.39 17.74
CA TYR A 299 0.99 4.57 16.62
C TYR A 299 0.36 3.18 16.74
N THR A 300 -0.34 2.78 15.68
CA THR A 300 -0.95 1.45 15.53
C THR A 300 -0.41 0.80 14.26
N PHE A 301 -0.12 -0.48 14.33
CA PHE A 301 0.53 -1.28 13.30
C PHE A 301 -0.42 -2.39 12.83
N GLU A 302 -0.44 -2.61 11.53
CA GLU A 302 -1.17 -3.75 10.95
C GLU A 302 -0.38 -5.05 11.17
N GLU A 303 -1.09 -6.19 11.17
CA GLU A 303 -0.46 -7.49 11.39
C GLU A 303 0.70 -7.76 10.40
N GLY A 304 1.83 -8.18 10.95
CA GLY A 304 3.07 -8.45 10.21
C GLY A 304 3.90 -7.20 9.85
N ALA A 305 3.43 -5.99 10.17
CA ALA A 305 4.24 -4.79 10.07
C ALA A 305 5.16 -4.67 11.29
N CYS A 306 6.44 -4.43 11.07
CA CYS A 306 7.42 -4.18 12.13
C CYS A 306 8.44 -3.15 11.66
N TYR A 307 8.61 -2.09 12.45
CA TYR A 307 9.38 -0.92 12.06
C TYR A 307 10.23 -0.38 13.19
N GLN A 308 11.35 0.26 12.84
CA GLN A 308 12.21 0.93 13.80
C GLN A 308 11.68 2.33 14.09
N ILE A 309 11.32 2.60 15.34
CA ILE A 309 10.95 3.93 15.81
C ILE A 309 12.12 4.53 16.60
N THR A 310 12.48 5.77 16.27
CA THR A 310 13.33 6.62 17.09
C THR A 310 12.47 7.70 17.74
N SER A 311 12.35 7.66 19.06
CA SER A 311 11.68 8.71 19.82
C SER A 311 12.69 9.53 20.58
N THR A 312 12.59 10.87 20.47
CA THR A 312 13.39 11.82 21.22
C THR A 312 12.47 12.77 21.99
N TRP A 313 12.70 12.92 23.29
CA TRP A 313 11.94 13.82 24.16
C TRP A 313 12.84 14.50 25.20
N PRO A 314 12.52 15.73 25.62
CA PRO A 314 13.20 16.37 26.72
C PRO A 314 12.77 15.75 28.04
N VAL A 315 13.71 15.74 28.97
CA VAL A 315 13.52 15.34 30.36
C VAL A 315 14.03 16.43 31.27
N LYS A 316 13.35 16.64 32.39
CA LYS A 316 13.78 17.56 33.44
C LYS A 316 14.33 16.75 34.61
N ASP A 317 15.54 17.09 35.03
CA ASP A 317 16.10 16.57 36.28
C ASP A 317 15.46 17.27 37.49
N GLU A 318 15.77 16.80 38.71
CA GLU A 318 15.25 17.37 39.96
C GLU A 318 15.61 18.86 40.15
N SER A 319 16.66 19.33 39.48
CA SER A 319 17.09 20.74 39.48
C SER A 319 16.43 21.58 38.38
N GLY A 320 15.52 21.00 37.60
CA GLY A 320 14.82 21.66 36.51
C GLY A 320 15.65 21.82 35.23
N ARG A 321 16.85 21.21 35.14
CA ARG A 321 17.68 21.25 33.93
C ARG A 321 17.10 20.31 32.88
N VAL A 322 16.91 20.84 31.68
CA VAL A 322 16.39 20.10 30.53
C VAL A 322 17.53 19.37 29.84
N SER A 323 17.47 18.04 29.82
CA SER A 323 18.30 17.14 29.00
C SER A 323 17.41 16.47 27.95
N THR A 324 17.96 15.70 27.00
CA THR A 324 17.14 14.95 26.03
C THR A 324 17.38 13.45 26.14
N CYS A 325 16.30 12.67 26.10
CA CYS A 325 16.36 11.23 25.98
C CYS A 325 16.02 10.80 24.55
N THR A 326 16.70 9.77 24.07
CA THR A 326 16.43 9.12 22.79
C THR A 326 16.30 7.62 23.01
N MET A 327 15.24 7.03 22.43
CA MET A 327 15.01 5.60 22.43
C MET A 327 14.82 5.11 20.99
N ILE A 328 15.56 4.06 20.63
CA ILE A 328 15.46 3.37 19.35
C ILE A 328 14.88 1.99 19.63
N MET A 329 13.75 1.66 19.00
CA MET A 329 12.98 0.45 19.28
C MET A 329 12.36 -0.10 18.00
N ASN A 330 12.23 -1.42 17.89
CA ASN A 330 11.44 -2.07 16.85
C ASN A 330 10.04 -2.34 17.39
N VAL A 331 9.03 -1.96 16.63
CA VAL A 331 7.63 -1.94 17.06
C VAL A 331 6.77 -2.55 15.96
N GLY A 332 5.83 -3.40 16.35
CA GLY A 332 4.81 -3.96 15.46
C GLY A 332 3.45 -4.04 16.16
N SER A 333 2.54 -4.84 15.62
CA SER A 333 1.17 -4.99 16.15
C SER A 333 1.11 -5.55 17.58
N ASP A 334 2.16 -6.26 18.01
CA ASP A 334 2.29 -6.80 19.38
C ASP A 334 2.97 -5.81 20.35
N GLY A 335 3.17 -4.56 19.93
CA GLY A 335 3.88 -3.53 20.69
C GLY A 335 5.40 -3.54 20.43
N ILE A 336 6.18 -3.20 21.46
CA ILE A 336 7.64 -3.15 21.37
C ILE A 336 8.19 -4.57 21.31
N THR A 337 8.88 -4.90 20.21
CA THR A 337 9.49 -6.23 20.00
C THR A 337 10.97 -6.25 20.36
N LYS A 338 11.64 -5.10 20.29
CA LYS A 338 13.06 -4.93 20.64
C LYS A 338 13.33 -3.48 21.02
N ILE A 339 14.16 -3.26 22.02
CA ILE A 339 14.76 -1.95 22.29
C ILE A 339 16.23 -2.05 21.90
N GLU A 340 16.66 -1.26 20.92
CA GLU A 340 18.03 -1.30 20.40
C GLU A 340 18.96 -0.39 21.17
N LYS A 341 18.45 0.78 21.60
CA LYS A 341 19.23 1.77 22.34
C LYS A 341 18.31 2.64 23.18
N PHE A 342 18.76 2.94 24.39
CA PHE A 342 18.22 4.04 25.19
C PHE A 342 19.38 4.91 25.67
N SER A 343 19.32 6.21 25.40
CA SER A 343 20.41 7.13 25.73
C SER A 343 19.89 8.51 26.12
N GLY A 344 20.61 9.16 27.04
CA GLY A 344 20.41 10.55 27.40
C GLY A 344 21.53 11.42 26.82
N ARG A 345 21.22 12.66 26.45
CA ARG A 345 22.20 13.69 26.12
C ARG A 345 22.32 14.65 27.28
N GLU A 346 23.53 14.72 27.84
CA GLU A 346 23.85 15.67 28.90
C GLU A 346 23.84 17.12 28.39
N PRO A 347 23.71 18.12 29.28
CA PRO A 347 23.78 19.54 28.90
C PRO A 347 25.08 19.96 28.19
N ASN A 348 26.16 19.18 28.34
CA ASN A 348 27.45 19.37 27.66
C ASN A 348 27.48 18.79 26.23
N GLY A 349 26.38 18.19 25.75
CA GLY A 349 26.24 17.60 24.42
C GLY A 349 26.72 16.15 24.30
N LYS A 350 27.19 15.51 25.38
CA LYS A 350 27.63 14.11 25.37
C LYS A 350 26.44 13.16 25.47
N ASP A 351 26.39 12.17 24.58
CA ASP A 351 25.42 11.08 24.65
C ASP A 351 25.92 9.97 25.61
N VAL A 352 25.05 9.52 26.51
CA VAL A 352 25.30 8.47 27.50
C VAL A 352 24.24 7.40 27.34
N GLU A 353 24.66 6.14 27.24
CA GLU A 353 23.74 5.00 27.20
C GLU A 353 23.14 4.76 28.60
N LEU A 354 21.83 4.53 28.64
CA LEU A 354 21.04 4.42 29.86
C LEU A 354 20.43 3.02 29.95
N SER A 355 20.48 2.41 31.14
CA SER A 355 19.74 1.19 31.43
C SER A 355 18.23 1.48 31.53
N LEU A 356 17.39 0.57 31.06
CA LEU A 356 15.93 0.77 31.08
C LEU A 356 15.38 0.71 32.50
N GLU A 357 15.88 -0.23 33.30
CA GLU A 357 15.41 -0.57 34.62
C GLU A 357 15.67 0.55 35.64
N GLU A 358 16.84 1.18 35.57
CA GLU A 358 17.24 2.23 36.51
C GLU A 358 16.66 3.60 36.11
N ASN A 359 16.27 3.77 34.85
CA ASN A 359 15.85 5.05 34.28
C ASN A 359 14.37 5.10 33.86
N LYS A 360 13.52 4.23 34.40
CA LYS A 360 12.06 4.22 34.13
C LYS A 360 11.39 5.57 34.37
N GLY A 361 11.87 6.32 35.37
CA GLY A 361 11.37 7.67 35.66
C GLY A 361 11.54 8.63 34.48
N LEU A 362 12.64 8.52 33.72
CA LEU A 362 12.90 9.34 32.53
C LEU A 362 11.99 8.97 31.35
N ILE A 363 11.70 7.67 31.20
CA ILE A 363 10.76 7.17 30.19
C ILE A 363 9.34 7.65 30.50
N ALA A 364 8.95 7.61 31.78
CA ALA A 364 7.64 8.07 32.24
C ALA A 364 7.40 9.57 32.02
N GLN A 365 8.44 10.38 31.80
CA GLN A 365 8.27 11.80 31.44
C GLN A 365 7.77 11.98 29.99
N ASN A 366 7.93 10.99 29.11
CA ASN A 366 7.28 11.02 27.81
C ASN A 366 5.78 10.78 27.97
N LYS A 367 4.99 11.86 27.84
CA LYS A 367 3.52 11.84 27.93
C LYS A 367 2.82 11.91 26.57
N GLU A 368 3.59 11.90 25.49
CA GLU A 368 3.09 12.20 24.14
C GLU A 368 3.09 10.97 23.23
N LEU A 369 4.00 10.01 23.41
CA LEU A 369 4.09 8.83 22.55
C LEU A 369 3.28 7.67 23.12
N TYR A 370 2.36 7.16 22.31
CA TYR A 370 1.60 5.95 22.55
C TYR A 370 1.89 4.92 21.44
N ILE A 371 2.01 3.66 21.83
CA ILE A 371 2.25 2.51 20.96
C ILE A 371 1.15 1.50 21.25
N GLU A 372 0.35 1.13 20.25
CA GLU A 372 -0.79 0.22 20.41
C GLU A 372 -1.74 0.62 21.55
N GLY A 373 -1.96 1.93 21.72
CA GLY A 373 -2.81 2.47 22.78
C GLY A 373 -2.17 2.56 24.16
N LEU A 374 -0.96 2.03 24.36
CA LEU A 374 -0.21 2.15 25.62
C LEU A 374 0.74 3.34 25.59
N LEU A 375 0.86 4.06 26.71
CA LEU A 375 1.88 5.10 26.84
C LEU A 375 3.27 4.46 26.73
N LEU A 376 4.28 5.19 26.22
CA LEU A 376 5.64 4.65 26.05
C LEU A 376 6.17 3.91 27.29
N SER A 377 5.97 4.46 28.50
CA SER A 377 6.40 3.80 29.74
C SER A 377 5.69 2.47 30.00
N GLU A 378 4.40 2.39 29.70
CA GLU A 378 3.60 1.18 29.85
C GLU A 378 4.01 0.12 28.82
N ALA A 379 4.23 0.55 27.57
CA ALA A 379 4.69 -0.33 26.50
C ALA A 379 6.09 -0.93 26.81
N VAL A 380 7.00 -0.13 27.37
CA VAL A 380 8.32 -0.62 27.82
C VAL A 380 8.17 -1.61 28.98
N GLU A 381 7.26 -1.38 29.92
CA GLU A 381 7.00 -2.32 31.01
C GLU A 381 6.46 -3.66 30.52
N GLU A 382 5.53 -3.65 29.56
CA GLU A 382 5.02 -4.87 28.95
C GLU A 382 6.13 -5.64 28.21
N PHE A 383 6.99 -4.94 27.46
CA PHE A 383 8.17 -5.53 26.84
C PHE A 383 9.09 -6.23 27.87
N LEU A 384 9.42 -5.55 28.97
CA LEU A 384 10.27 -6.12 30.03
C LEU A 384 9.62 -7.34 30.70
N LYS A 385 8.31 -7.33 30.93
CA LYS A 385 7.57 -8.49 31.48
C LYS A 385 7.66 -9.70 30.56
N LEU A 386 7.58 -9.50 29.24
CA LEU A 386 7.69 -10.57 28.26
C LEU A 386 9.10 -11.17 28.23
N GLN A 387 10.15 -10.34 28.24
CA GLN A 387 11.54 -10.80 28.31
C GLN A 387 11.81 -11.63 29.58
N CYS A 388 11.26 -11.21 30.72
CA CYS A 388 11.32 -11.98 31.97
C CYS A 388 10.59 -13.33 31.88
N ARG A 389 9.44 -13.41 31.22
CA ARG A 389 8.73 -14.69 31.04
C ARG A 389 9.49 -15.64 30.10
N GLU A 390 10.04 -15.13 29.00
CA GLU A 390 10.82 -15.94 28.06
C GLU A 390 12.12 -16.48 28.66
N SER A 391 12.79 -15.69 29.51
CA SER A 391 13.98 -16.15 30.24
C SER A 391 13.65 -17.23 31.26
N VAL A 392 12.52 -17.13 31.99
CA VAL A 392 12.08 -18.18 32.93
C VAL A 392 11.77 -19.50 32.21
N ILE A 393 11.08 -19.46 31.06
CA ILE A 393 10.76 -20.65 30.27
C ILE A 393 12.03 -21.33 29.73
N LYS A 394 12.99 -20.55 29.22
CA LYS A 394 14.31 -21.08 28.76
C LYS A 394 15.15 -21.68 29.90
N THR A 395 14.89 -21.29 31.15
CA THR A 395 15.58 -21.84 32.33
C THR A 395 14.97 -23.18 32.77
N ASP A 396 13.67 -23.39 32.54
CA ASP A 396 13.02 -24.68 32.82
C ASP A 396 13.30 -25.74 31.76
N GLU A 397 13.53 -25.37 30.50
CA GLU A 397 13.96 -26.30 29.44
C GLU A 397 15.45 -26.70 29.54
N ASN A 398 16.27 -25.92 30.26
CA ASN A 398 17.71 -26.18 30.46
C ASN A 398 18.07 -26.74 31.84
N LYS A 399 17.13 -27.35 32.57
CA LYS A 399 17.44 -28.20 33.74
C LYS A 399 18.10 -29.51 33.28
N GLY A 400 19.32 -29.40 32.75
CA GLY A 400 20.11 -30.51 32.26
C GLY A 400 21.57 -30.21 31.94
N GLN A 401 21.98 -28.96 31.67
CA GLN A 401 23.38 -28.61 31.39
C GLN A 401 23.75 -27.20 31.88
N HIS A 402 25.00 -27.05 32.34
CA HIS A 402 25.61 -25.88 32.99
C HIS A 402 25.35 -24.50 32.30
N PRO A 403 25.42 -23.39 33.06
CA PRO A 403 24.94 -22.09 32.60
C PRO A 403 25.79 -21.52 31.46
N VAL A 404 25.11 -21.19 30.36
CA VAL A 404 25.64 -20.35 29.29
C VAL A 404 25.51 -18.88 29.72
N LEU A 405 26.64 -18.17 29.78
CA LEU A 405 26.71 -16.74 30.05
C LEU A 405 26.12 -15.94 28.88
N LEU A 406 25.28 -14.95 29.19
CA LEU A 406 24.85 -13.90 28.25
C LEU A 406 26.03 -12.98 27.89
N PRO A 407 26.13 -12.47 26.65
CA PRO A 407 27.14 -11.49 26.27
C PRO A 407 26.73 -10.09 26.76
N GLY A 408 27.63 -9.42 27.51
CA GLY A 408 27.49 -7.98 27.81
C GLY A 408 27.84 -7.50 29.21
N VAL A 409 28.39 -8.35 30.10
CA VAL A 409 28.83 -7.91 31.43
C VAL A 409 30.34 -8.12 31.57
N THR A 410 31.12 -7.04 31.47
CA THR A 410 32.49 -7.01 32.02
C THR A 410 32.42 -6.69 33.50
N PRO A 411 32.85 -7.59 34.41
CA PRO A 411 33.11 -7.22 35.78
C PRO A 411 34.51 -6.59 35.86
N THR A 412 34.57 -5.34 36.29
CA THR A 412 35.79 -4.72 36.81
C THR A 412 36.22 -5.49 38.06
N ILE A 413 37.29 -6.27 37.97
CA ILE A 413 37.93 -6.88 39.14
C ILE A 413 39.19 -6.06 39.46
N THR A 414 39.18 -5.45 40.64
CA THR A 414 40.33 -4.83 41.30
C THR A 414 41.37 -5.91 41.64
N ASN A 415 42.58 -5.76 41.10
CA ASN A 415 43.70 -6.64 41.40
C ASN A 415 44.45 -6.19 42.67
N SER A 416 44.51 -7.09 43.65
CA SER A 416 45.56 -7.15 44.67
C SER A 416 46.36 -8.44 44.45
N SER A 417 47.58 -8.29 43.92
CA SER A 417 48.79 -9.09 44.15
C SER A 417 48.70 -10.61 44.39
N LEU A 418 49.31 -11.43 43.52
CA LEU A 418 50.61 -12.10 43.73
C LEU A 418 50.90 -13.19 42.67
N GLN A 419 52.06 -13.02 42.01
CA GLN A 419 53.08 -14.01 41.61
C GLN A 419 52.70 -15.37 41.00
N GLY A 420 53.33 -15.65 39.85
CA GLY A 420 53.61 -17.00 39.36
C GLY A 420 53.92 -17.02 37.86
N ASP A 421 55.21 -16.91 37.52
CA ASP A 421 55.78 -17.14 36.19
C ASP A 421 55.35 -18.51 35.62
N ASP A 422 55.04 -18.58 34.32
CA ASP A 422 55.97 -19.19 33.37
C ASP A 422 55.51 -19.08 31.90
N THR A 423 56.49 -19.29 31.04
CA THR A 423 56.66 -18.74 29.70
C THR A 423 56.23 -19.74 28.61
N ILE A 424 56.28 -19.31 27.34
CA ILE A 424 56.38 -20.09 26.07
C ILE A 424 55.06 -20.13 25.25
N VAL A 425 54.86 -19.23 24.27
CA VAL A 425 55.45 -19.14 22.90
C VAL A 425 54.69 -19.98 21.86
N ALA A 426 53.94 -19.23 21.05
CA ALA A 426 53.92 -19.23 19.58
C ALA A 426 53.19 -20.31 18.76
N ASN A 427 52.23 -19.77 18.00
CA ASN A 427 52.20 -19.71 16.53
C ASN A 427 51.53 -20.82 15.71
N GLN A 428 50.57 -20.29 14.92
CA GLN A 428 50.36 -20.51 13.48
C GLN A 428 49.74 -21.85 13.05
N LYS A 429 49.04 -21.99 11.93
CA LYS A 429 48.32 -21.16 10.94
C LYS A 429 47.91 -22.16 9.84
N LEU A 430 46.97 -21.77 8.98
CA LEU A 430 46.64 -22.34 7.66
C LEU A 430 45.63 -23.52 7.58
N ASP A 431 44.43 -23.14 7.16
CA ASP A 431 43.84 -23.45 5.84
C ASP A 431 44.00 -24.87 5.28
N LYS A 432 42.86 -25.53 5.05
CA LYS A 432 42.32 -25.75 3.68
C LYS A 432 41.03 -26.57 3.70
N LYS A 433 40.02 -26.06 2.99
CA LYS A 433 38.97 -26.84 2.31
C LYS A 433 39.61 -27.64 1.15
N PRO A 434 39.02 -28.76 0.69
CA PRO A 434 38.11 -28.64 -0.45
C PRO A 434 36.95 -29.66 -0.47
N ASP A 435 36.12 -29.46 -1.49
CA ASP A 435 34.83 -30.06 -1.84
C ASP A 435 34.86 -31.58 -2.11
N ASN A 436 33.73 -32.28 -1.94
CA ASN A 436 32.92 -32.76 -3.09
C ASN A 436 31.63 -33.53 -2.74
N GLN A 437 30.77 -33.50 -3.76
CA GLN A 437 29.45 -34.09 -4.04
C GLN A 437 29.17 -35.55 -3.61
N GLY A 438 27.86 -35.86 -3.43
CA GLY A 438 27.24 -37.01 -4.12
C GLY A 438 26.34 -37.97 -3.34
N ASN A 439 25.05 -37.96 -3.71
CA ASN A 439 24.06 -39.08 -3.77
C ASN A 439 23.10 -39.45 -2.62
N ILE A 440 21.81 -39.21 -2.94
CA ILE A 440 20.64 -40.12 -3.01
C ILE A 440 20.42 -41.14 -1.88
N GLY A 441 19.27 -41.00 -1.19
CA GLY A 441 18.64 -42.07 -0.42
C GLY A 441 17.29 -41.66 0.15
N SER A 442 16.21 -42.09 -0.49
CA SER A 442 14.81 -41.96 -0.05
C SER A 442 14.56 -42.76 1.23
N ASN A 443 13.88 -42.18 2.22
CA ASN A 443 12.95 -42.89 3.10
C ASN A 443 12.01 -41.92 3.82
N SER A 444 10.76 -42.36 3.91
CA SER A 444 9.56 -41.64 4.34
C SER A 444 9.33 -41.64 5.85
N THR A 445 8.44 -40.71 6.26
CA THR A 445 7.70 -40.48 7.55
C THR A 445 8.42 -39.75 8.70
N PRO A 446 7.68 -39.03 9.59
CA PRO A 446 6.46 -38.23 9.41
C PRO A 446 6.60 -36.77 9.93
N THR A 447 5.58 -35.97 9.61
CA THR A 447 5.21 -34.62 10.10
C THR A 447 5.91 -34.09 11.36
N ASN A 448 6.59 -32.95 11.21
CA ASN A 448 6.68 -31.92 12.24
C ASN A 448 6.60 -30.53 11.61
N SER A 449 5.54 -29.82 11.94
CA SER A 449 5.26 -28.43 11.60
C SER A 449 6.21 -27.51 12.35
N GLY A 450 7.39 -27.28 11.79
CA GLY A 450 8.27 -26.18 12.17
C GLY A 450 8.19 -25.10 11.11
N ALA A 451 7.42 -24.05 11.38
CA ALA A 451 7.46 -22.84 10.57
C ALA A 451 8.85 -22.21 10.73
N SER A 452 9.76 -22.58 9.83
CA SER A 452 11.02 -21.88 9.61
C SER A 452 10.68 -20.50 9.04
N MET A 453 10.50 -19.53 9.94
CA MET A 453 10.45 -18.11 9.61
C MET A 453 11.78 -17.73 8.94
N THR A 454 11.78 -17.69 7.61
CA THR A 454 12.78 -16.93 6.86
C THR A 454 12.74 -15.48 7.33
N PRO A 455 13.88 -14.81 7.56
CA PRO A 455 13.89 -13.45 8.07
C PRO A 455 13.18 -12.53 7.08
N THR A 456 12.01 -12.03 7.49
CA THR A 456 11.33 -10.92 6.83
C THR A 456 12.34 -9.78 6.75
N LYS A 457 12.63 -9.31 5.53
CA LYS A 457 13.44 -8.12 5.31
C LYS A 457 12.91 -7.01 6.22
N VAL A 458 13.71 -6.61 7.20
CA VAL A 458 13.45 -5.43 8.04
C VAL A 458 13.45 -4.24 7.09
N ILE A 459 12.26 -3.76 6.72
CA ILE A 459 12.11 -2.48 6.04
C ILE A 459 12.35 -1.45 7.14
N ALA A 460 13.53 -0.82 7.14
CA ALA A 460 13.89 0.21 8.10
C ALA A 460 13.13 1.51 7.78
N LEU A 461 11.84 1.53 8.11
CA LEU A 461 11.09 2.76 8.22
C LEU A 461 11.50 3.38 9.55
N LEU A 462 12.46 4.31 9.52
CA LEU A 462 12.92 4.98 10.73
C LEU A 462 11.91 6.10 11.09
N ILE A 463 10.96 5.82 11.97
CA ILE A 463 9.96 6.82 12.39
C ILE A 463 10.58 7.74 13.43
N ILE A 464 10.76 9.03 13.12
CA ILE A 464 11.26 10.01 14.11
C ILE A 464 10.09 10.70 14.81
N VAL A 465 10.10 10.65 16.14
CA VAL A 465 9.14 11.34 17.01
C VAL A 465 9.86 12.36 17.89
N GLU A 466 9.82 13.65 17.52
CA GLU A 466 10.28 14.78 18.36
C GLU A 466 9.09 15.35 19.17
N THR A 467 9.28 15.84 20.41
CA THR A 467 8.21 16.46 21.24
C THR A 467 8.31 18.00 21.27
N ASN A 468 7.20 18.69 21.61
CA ASN A 468 7.03 20.15 21.44
C ASN A 468 8.07 21.07 22.13
N GLU A 469 8.74 20.62 23.19
CA GLU A 469 9.68 21.47 23.96
C GLU A 469 11.05 21.68 23.26
N GLU A 470 11.40 20.93 22.20
CA GLU A 470 12.71 21.07 21.53
C GLU A 470 12.87 22.36 20.69
N LYS A 471 11.79 22.94 20.15
CA LYS A 471 11.92 24.06 19.20
C LYS A 471 11.97 25.45 19.84
N GLN A 472 11.51 25.64 21.07
CA GLN A 472 11.72 26.93 21.77
C GLN A 472 13.21 27.18 22.05
N ASN A 473 14.00 26.13 22.29
CA ASN A 473 15.44 26.25 22.52
C ASN A 473 16.26 26.32 21.22
N ARG A 474 15.85 25.67 20.12
CA ARG A 474 16.55 25.82 18.82
C ARG A 474 16.35 27.20 18.18
N GLN A 475 15.19 27.86 18.36
CA GLN A 475 14.97 29.22 17.83
C GLN A 475 15.66 30.33 18.64
N HIS A 476 16.01 30.10 19.91
CA HIS A 476 16.79 31.05 20.72
C HIS A 476 18.31 30.93 20.52
N GLY A 477 18.81 29.78 20.04
CA GLY A 477 20.24 29.56 19.79
C GLY A 477 20.80 30.21 18.51
N GLU A 478 19.95 30.67 17.59
CA GLU A 478 20.36 31.37 16.36
C GLU A 478 20.25 32.91 16.47
N LYS A 479 19.93 33.43 17.66
CA LYS A 479 19.98 34.87 17.97
C LYS A 479 20.76 35.11 19.27
N ILE A 480 22.07 34.86 19.24
CA ILE A 480 23.06 35.56 20.07
C ILE A 480 24.23 35.94 19.17
#